data_AF-A0A2R6LI27-F1
#
_entry.id   AF-A0A2R6LI27-F1
#
_cell.length_a   1.000
_cell.length_b   1.000
_cell.length_c   1.000
_cell.angle_alpha   90.00
_cell.angle_beta   90.00
_cell.angle_gamma   90.00
#
_symmetry.space_group_name_H-M   'P 1'
#
loop_
_entity.id
_entity.type
_entity.pdbx_description
1 polymer ?
#
loop_
_entity_poly.entity_id
_entity_poly.type
_entity_poly.pdbx_seq_one_letter_code
_entity_poly.pdbx_strand_id
1 'polypeptide(L)'
;MDQLQQSLLEAPIIETDGYHYFVHPISDGVPMLEPSLLREIVIKIIRKAQLEDVDKIVTPAAMGIHISTAVSLMTDIPLVVIRKREYGLDGETPLFQQTGYSENQMFINDVDEGDSVLVLDDVLSTGGTLTAICDALEDIGAD
;
A
#
# COMPACT_ATOMS: atom_id res chain seq x y z
N MET A 1 17.50 -15.27 4.45
CA MET A 1 16.51 -14.38 3.78
C MET A 1 16.34 -13.22 4.73
N ASP A 2 17.38 -12.38 4.78
CA ASP A 2 17.54 -11.36 5.81
C ASP A 2 17.87 -10.01 5.18
N GLN A 3 17.74 -9.90 3.85
CA GLN A 3 18.03 -8.65 3.13
C GLN A 3 17.08 -7.54 3.57
N LEU A 4 15.80 -7.84 3.78
CA LEU A 4 14.83 -6.85 4.29
C LEU A 4 15.20 -6.35 5.68
N GLN A 5 15.53 -7.27 6.60
CA GLN A 5 15.88 -6.86 7.97
C GLN A 5 17.19 -6.06 7.99
N GLN A 6 18.20 -6.51 7.23
CA GLN A 6 19.48 -5.83 7.15
C GLN A 6 19.35 -4.43 6.51
N SER A 7 18.60 -4.31 5.41
CA SER A 7 18.38 -3.03 4.73
C SER A 7 17.66 -2.01 5.60
N LEU A 8 16.74 -2.43 6.48
CA LEU A 8 16.11 -1.56 7.47
C LEU A 8 17.09 -1.12 8.57
N LEU A 9 17.96 -2.01 9.06
CA LEU A 9 18.97 -1.68 10.07
C LEU A 9 20.04 -0.72 9.55
N GLU A 10 20.34 -0.79 8.25
CA GLU A 10 21.32 0.06 7.57
C GLU A 10 20.70 1.35 6.99
N ALA A 11 19.37 1.49 7.04
CA ALA A 11 18.67 2.63 6.45
C ALA A 11 19.12 3.95 7.11
N PRO A 12 19.53 4.97 6.33
CA PRO A 12 19.82 6.29 6.88
C PRO A 12 18.58 6.89 7.54
N ILE A 13 18.80 7.59 8.66
CA ILE A 13 17.77 8.34 9.37
C ILE A 13 18.03 9.83 9.13
N ILE A 14 17.00 10.55 8.71
CA ILE A 14 17.00 12.01 8.57
C ILE A 14 16.04 12.63 9.58
N GLU A 15 16.34 13.85 10.00
CA GLU A 15 15.45 14.66 10.83
C GLU A 15 14.85 15.79 9.99
N THR A 16 13.53 15.89 9.97
CA THR A 16 12.78 16.97 9.32
C THR A 16 11.73 17.48 10.29
N ASP A 17 11.75 18.77 10.59
CA ASP A 17 10.77 19.44 11.48
C ASP A 17 10.56 18.72 12.84
N GLY A 18 11.63 18.15 13.39
CA GLY A 18 11.60 17.42 14.67
C GLY A 18 11.13 15.97 14.59
N TYR A 19 10.86 15.46 13.39
CA TYR A 19 10.49 14.07 13.14
C TYR A 19 11.63 13.29 12.48
N HIS A 20 11.84 12.06 12.94
CA HIS A 20 12.83 11.15 12.38
C HIS A 20 12.19 10.27 11.31
N TYR A 21 12.78 10.27 10.12
CA TYR A 21 12.39 9.43 8.99
C TYR A 21 13.52 8.49 8.63
N PHE A 22 13.24 7.21 8.50
CA PHE A 22 14.16 6.32 7.81
C PHE A 22 13.96 6.49 6.31
N VAL A 23 15.06 6.50 5.57
CA VAL A 23 15.05 6.60 4.10
C VAL A 23 15.47 5.24 3.56
N HIS A 24 14.56 4.55 2.89
CA HIS A 24 14.73 3.14 2.52
C HIS A 24 14.38 2.89 1.05
N PRO A 25 15.10 1.99 0.35
CA PRO A 25 14.87 1.72 -1.07
C PRO A 25 13.43 1.35 -1.43
N ILE A 26 12.75 0.63 -0.52
CA ILE A 26 11.35 0.22 -0.72
C ILE A 26 10.37 1.37 -0.52
N SER A 27 10.64 2.29 0.39
CA SER A 27 9.68 3.37 0.69
C SER A 27 9.97 4.60 -0.16
N ASP A 28 11.23 5.00 -0.25
CA ASP A 28 11.61 6.29 -0.81
C ASP A 28 12.23 6.17 -2.21
N GLY A 29 12.52 4.94 -2.66
CA GLY A 29 13.26 4.69 -3.90
C GLY A 29 14.72 5.16 -3.86
N VAL A 30 15.21 5.55 -2.68
CA VAL A 30 16.57 6.04 -2.45
C VAL A 30 17.14 5.40 -1.18
N PRO A 31 18.33 4.76 -1.22
CA PRO A 31 19.09 4.42 -2.43
C PRO A 31 18.29 3.46 -3.33
N MET A 32 18.80 3.18 -4.53
CA MET A 32 18.04 2.44 -5.55
C MET A 32 17.50 1.09 -5.04
N LEU A 33 16.26 0.77 -5.43
CA LEU A 33 15.64 -0.50 -5.08
C LEU A 33 16.24 -1.66 -5.89
N GLU A 34 16.93 -2.57 -5.20
CA GLU A 34 17.46 -3.78 -5.79
C GLU A 34 16.37 -4.84 -6.04
N PRO A 35 16.34 -5.48 -7.23
CA PRO A 35 15.37 -6.53 -7.54
C PRO A 35 15.41 -7.73 -6.58
N SER A 36 16.57 -8.02 -5.96
CA SER A 36 16.68 -9.11 -4.98
C SER A 36 15.91 -8.81 -3.69
N LEU A 37 15.96 -7.57 -3.22
CA LEU A 37 15.25 -7.12 -2.03
C LEU A 37 13.74 -7.14 -2.27
N LEU A 38 13.28 -6.57 -3.39
CA LEU A 38 11.86 -6.60 -3.77
C LEU A 38 11.34 -8.04 -3.86
N ARG A 39 12.11 -8.94 -4.49
CA ARG A 39 11.74 -10.36 -4.58
C ARG A 39 11.69 -11.04 -3.21
N GLU A 40 12.61 -10.74 -2.30
CA GLU A 40 12.55 -11.28 -0.93
C GLU A 40 11.26 -10.86 -0.22
N ILE A 41 10.88 -9.58 -0.35
CA ILE A 41 9.66 -9.02 0.26
C ILE A 41 8.41 -9.67 -0.32
N VAL A 42 8.29 -9.73 -1.64
CA VAL A 42 7.13 -10.33 -2.31
C VAL A 42 6.96 -11.79 -1.94
N ILE A 43 8.04 -12.59 -1.92
CA ILE A 43 7.98 -13.99 -1.46
C ILE A 43 7.53 -14.07 0.00
N LYS A 44 7.97 -13.15 0.87
CA LYS A 44 7.53 -13.09 2.27
C LYS A 44 6.04 -12.74 2.38
N ILE A 45 5.54 -11.80 1.58
CA ILE A 45 4.11 -11.44 1.53
C ILE A 45 3.28 -12.65 1.09
N ILE A 46 3.59 -13.25 -0.06
CA ILE A 46 2.84 -14.38 -0.63
C ILE A 46 2.78 -15.57 0.34
N ARG A 47 3.85 -15.81 1.10
CA ARG A 47 3.89 -16.89 2.10
C ARG A 47 3.08 -16.62 3.37
N LYS A 48 2.73 -15.36 3.63
CA LYS A 48 2.02 -14.94 4.85
C LYS A 48 0.57 -14.57 4.60
N ALA A 49 0.26 -14.02 3.44
CA ALA A 49 -1.09 -13.67 3.04
C ALA A 49 -1.90 -14.94 2.75
N GLN A 50 -3.20 -14.89 3.05
CA GLN A 50 -4.18 -15.86 2.57
C GLN A 50 -4.62 -15.34 1.20
N LEU A 51 -4.39 -16.12 0.14
CA LEU A 51 -4.53 -15.65 -1.24
C LEU A 51 -5.55 -16.47 -2.04
N GLU A 52 -6.05 -17.57 -1.48
CA GLU A 52 -6.87 -18.55 -2.20
C GLU A 52 -8.14 -17.95 -2.83
N ASP A 53 -8.68 -16.88 -2.25
CA ASP A 53 -9.94 -16.25 -2.67
C ASP A 53 -9.83 -14.73 -2.85
N VAL A 54 -8.62 -14.18 -2.97
CA VAL A 54 -8.43 -12.73 -3.14
C VAL A 54 -8.70 -12.34 -4.60
N ASP A 55 -9.70 -11.47 -4.80
CA ASP A 55 -10.09 -10.95 -6.12
C ASP A 55 -9.20 -9.80 -6.58
N LYS A 56 -8.80 -8.91 -5.66
CA LYS A 56 -8.08 -7.67 -6.00
C LYS A 56 -7.03 -7.33 -4.94
N ILE A 57 -5.88 -6.83 -5.38
CA ILE A 57 -4.90 -6.15 -4.51
C ILE A 57 -5.23 -4.66 -4.52
N VAL A 58 -5.38 -4.06 -3.35
CA VAL A 58 -5.66 -2.63 -3.20
C VAL A 58 -4.45 -1.95 -2.56
N THR A 59 -3.98 -0.84 -3.12
CA THR A 59 -2.80 -0.15 -2.59
C THR A 59 -2.93 1.37 -2.68
N PRO A 60 -2.58 2.13 -1.63
CA PRO A 60 -2.51 3.58 -1.71
C PRO A 60 -1.30 4.05 -2.52
N ALA A 61 -1.54 5.05 -3.38
CA ALA A 61 -0.46 5.71 -4.07
C ALA A 61 0.42 6.52 -3.09
N ALA A 62 1.74 6.58 -3.29
CA ALA A 62 2.48 6.02 -4.42
C ALA A 62 3.43 4.88 -4.04
N MET A 63 3.74 4.71 -2.76
CA MET A 63 4.90 3.94 -2.30
C MET A 63 4.60 2.44 -2.27
N GLY A 64 3.40 2.02 -1.87
CA GLY A 64 2.98 0.62 -1.97
C GLY A 64 2.94 0.05 -3.41
N ILE A 65 2.84 0.90 -4.45
CA ILE A 65 2.54 0.49 -5.83
C ILE A 65 3.51 -0.57 -6.37
N HIS A 66 4.81 -0.41 -6.17
CA HIS A 66 5.79 -1.31 -6.79
C HIS A 66 5.87 -2.67 -6.06
N ILE A 67 5.58 -2.70 -4.76
CA ILE A 67 5.39 -3.95 -4.01
C ILE A 67 4.15 -4.66 -4.53
N SER A 68 3.03 -3.95 -4.58
CA SER A 68 1.73 -4.48 -5.01
C SER A 68 1.73 -4.95 -6.46
N THR A 69 2.42 -4.21 -7.35
CA THR A 69 2.66 -4.63 -8.75
C THR A 69 3.42 -5.94 -8.80
N ALA A 70 4.47 -6.09 -7.99
CA ALA A 70 5.28 -7.30 -7.99
C ALA A 70 4.53 -8.50 -7.39
N VAL A 71 3.67 -8.29 -6.38
CA VAL A 71 2.77 -9.33 -5.86
C VAL A 71 1.77 -9.73 -6.95
N SER A 72 1.08 -8.75 -7.55
CA SER A 72 0.11 -8.96 -8.65
C SER A 72 0.70 -9.82 -9.77
N LEU A 73 1.91 -9.48 -10.24
CA LEU A 73 2.59 -10.25 -11.29
C LEU A 73 2.96 -11.68 -10.88
N MET A 74 3.12 -11.95 -9.58
CA MET A 74 3.49 -13.28 -9.08
C MET A 74 2.28 -14.14 -8.70
N THR A 75 1.12 -13.53 -8.47
CA THR A 75 -0.10 -14.21 -8.03
C THR A 75 -1.22 -14.20 -9.07
N ASP A 76 -1.03 -13.47 -10.18
CA ASP A 76 -2.06 -13.19 -11.19
C ASP A 76 -3.31 -12.48 -10.64
N ILE A 77 -3.22 -11.86 -9.47
CA ILE A 77 -4.31 -11.08 -8.86
C ILE A 77 -4.27 -9.64 -9.39
N PRO A 78 -5.37 -9.08 -9.91
CA PRO A 78 -5.48 -7.69 -10.35
C PRO A 78 -5.08 -6.65 -9.30
N LEU A 79 -4.62 -5.47 -9.74
CA LEU A 79 -4.18 -4.37 -8.88
C LEU A 79 -5.08 -3.13 -9.05
N VAL A 80 -5.64 -2.65 -7.95
CA VAL A 80 -6.33 -1.36 -7.81
C VAL A 80 -5.44 -0.38 -7.04
N VAL A 81 -5.30 0.83 -7.58
CA VAL A 81 -4.51 1.90 -6.96
C VAL A 81 -5.42 3.03 -6.49
N ILE A 82 -5.40 3.28 -5.18
CA ILE A 82 -6.07 4.41 -4.54
C ILE A 82 -5.27 5.69 -4.79
N ARG A 83 -5.95 6.77 -5.17
CA ARG A 83 -5.30 7.99 -5.68
C ARG A 83 -5.79 9.23 -4.95
N LYS A 84 -4.96 10.28 -4.91
CA LYS A 84 -5.37 11.60 -4.35
C LYS A 84 -6.21 12.44 -5.31
N ARG A 85 -6.24 12.08 -6.59
CA ARG A 85 -6.91 12.85 -7.64
C ARG A 85 -8.19 12.15 -8.05
N GLU A 86 -9.29 12.89 -8.02
CA GLU A 86 -10.59 12.52 -8.57
C GLU A 86 -10.57 12.55 -10.10
N TYR A 87 -11.18 11.55 -10.74
CA TYR A 87 -11.34 11.46 -12.18
C TYR A 87 -12.79 11.62 -12.66
N GLY A 88 -13.77 11.60 -11.76
CA GLY A 88 -15.19 11.70 -12.07
C GLY A 88 -15.69 10.49 -12.88
N LEU A 89 -15.09 9.33 -12.65
CA LEU A 89 -15.50 8.07 -13.30
C LEU A 89 -16.66 7.45 -12.52
N ASP A 90 -17.51 6.69 -13.21
CA ASP A 90 -18.55 5.91 -12.56
C ASP A 90 -17.93 4.90 -11.58
N GLY A 91 -18.49 4.80 -10.37
CA GLY A 91 -17.96 3.93 -9.31
C GLY A 91 -16.74 4.48 -8.56
N GLU A 92 -16.42 5.77 -8.71
CA GLU A 92 -15.39 6.44 -7.88
C GLU A 92 -15.92 6.74 -6.47
N THR A 93 -15.31 6.10 -5.47
CA THR A 93 -15.67 6.27 -4.05
C THR A 93 -14.64 7.14 -3.33
N PRO A 94 -15.05 8.25 -2.69
CA PRO A 94 -14.14 9.08 -1.90
C PRO A 94 -13.82 8.44 -0.55
N LEU A 95 -12.54 8.50 -0.17
CA LEU A 95 -12.00 8.11 1.12
C LEU A 95 -11.65 9.38 1.91
N PHE A 96 -12.23 9.54 3.09
CA PHE A 96 -11.98 10.70 3.94
C PHE A 96 -11.02 10.37 5.07
N GLN A 97 -9.80 10.90 5.01
CA GLN A 97 -8.89 10.88 6.15
C GLN A 97 -8.98 12.21 6.92
N GLN A 98 -9.66 12.21 8.07
CA GLN A 98 -9.62 13.35 9.00
C GLN A 98 -8.27 13.38 9.71
N THR A 99 -7.34 14.21 9.22
CA THR A 99 -6.21 14.68 10.03
C THR A 99 -6.44 16.15 10.35
N GLY A 100 -6.33 16.53 11.64
CA GLY A 100 -6.82 17.80 12.21
C GLY A 100 -6.33 19.13 11.62
N TYR A 101 -5.59 19.12 10.52
CA TYR A 101 -5.14 20.33 9.79
C TYR A 101 -5.23 20.21 8.26
N SER A 102 -5.59 19.04 7.70
CA SER A 102 -5.77 18.85 6.25
C SER A 102 -6.70 17.67 5.97
N GLU A 103 -7.77 17.91 5.22
CA GLU A 103 -8.55 16.85 4.58
C GLU A 103 -7.73 16.30 3.41
N ASN A 104 -7.09 15.15 3.59
CA ASN A 104 -6.49 14.43 2.48
C ASN A 104 -7.54 13.47 1.94
N GLN A 105 -8.25 13.91 0.90
CA GLN A 105 -9.20 13.08 0.19
C GLN A 105 -8.45 12.14 -0.76
N MET A 106 -8.80 10.86 -0.73
CA MET A 106 -8.35 9.88 -1.69
C MET A 106 -9.55 9.25 -2.37
N PHE A 107 -9.33 8.51 -3.45
CA PHE A 107 -10.37 7.95 -4.29
C PHE A 107 -10.00 6.52 -4.66
N ILE A 108 -10.97 5.63 -4.56
CA ILE A 108 -10.89 4.23 -4.98
C ILE A 108 -11.91 3.99 -6.09
N ASN A 109 -11.54 3.14 -7.05
CA ASN A 109 -12.37 2.72 -8.17
C ASN A 109 -12.20 1.21 -8.35
N ASP A 110 -13.08 0.59 -9.13
CA ASP A 110 -12.97 -0.82 -9.52
C ASP A 110 -12.89 -1.76 -8.31
N VAL A 111 -13.59 -1.42 -7.21
CA VAL A 111 -13.88 -2.31 -6.07
C VAL A 111 -15.39 -2.31 -5.87
N ASP A 112 -15.96 -3.51 -5.79
CA ASP A 112 -17.38 -3.76 -5.84
C ASP A 112 -17.82 -4.58 -4.61
N GLU A 113 -19.12 -4.54 -4.31
CA GLU A 113 -19.71 -5.33 -3.22
C GLU A 113 -19.39 -6.83 -3.39
N GLY A 114 -18.86 -7.45 -2.33
CA GLY A 114 -18.53 -8.87 -2.29
C GLY A 114 -17.14 -9.25 -2.80
N ASP A 115 -16.33 -8.29 -3.30
CA ASP A 115 -14.92 -8.55 -3.59
C ASP A 115 -14.16 -8.90 -2.30
N SER A 116 -13.29 -9.91 -2.35
CA SER A 116 -12.27 -10.11 -1.32
C SER A 116 -10.97 -9.42 -1.71
N VAL A 117 -10.44 -8.55 -0.86
CA VAL A 117 -9.32 -7.66 -1.20
C VAL A 117 -8.10 -7.85 -0.31
N LEU A 118 -6.91 -7.83 -0.92
CA LEU A 118 -5.64 -7.74 -0.21
C LEU A 118 -5.13 -6.30 -0.21
N VAL A 119 -5.22 -5.63 0.94
CA VAL A 119 -4.65 -4.28 1.10
C VAL A 119 -3.14 -4.37 1.36
N LEU A 120 -2.34 -3.73 0.50
CA LEU A 120 -0.88 -3.67 0.63
C LEU A 120 -0.38 -2.23 0.66
N ASP A 121 0.56 -1.96 1.55
CA ASP A 121 1.27 -0.69 1.65
C ASP A 121 2.75 -0.94 2.00
N ASP A 122 3.61 0.07 1.79
CA ASP A 122 5.04 -0.07 2.09
C ASP A 122 5.34 0.04 3.59
N VAL A 123 4.69 0.97 4.30
CA VAL A 123 4.95 1.27 5.71
C VAL A 123 3.67 1.56 6.48
N LEU A 124 3.47 0.83 7.57
CA LEU A 124 2.47 1.16 8.58
C LEU A 124 3.06 2.13 9.62
N SER A 125 2.66 3.41 9.57
CA SER A 125 2.99 4.43 10.58
C SER A 125 1.91 4.50 11.67
N THR A 126 1.10 5.56 11.70
CA THR A 126 0.00 5.71 12.68
C THR A 126 -1.20 4.81 12.38
N GLY A 127 -1.29 4.26 11.16
CA GLY A 127 -2.40 3.43 10.70
C GLY A 127 -3.60 4.19 10.14
N GLY A 128 -3.67 5.51 10.32
CA GLY A 128 -4.85 6.29 9.90
C GLY A 128 -5.18 6.19 8.41
N THR A 129 -4.19 5.95 7.54
CA THR A 129 -4.43 5.75 6.10
C THR A 129 -5.08 4.39 5.85
N LEU A 130 -4.53 3.32 6.43
CA LEU A 130 -5.10 1.99 6.29
C LEU A 130 -6.48 1.89 6.94
N THR A 131 -6.70 2.51 8.09
CA THR A 131 -8.04 2.57 8.73
C THR A 131 -9.05 3.20 7.78
N ALA A 132 -8.77 4.37 7.21
CA ALA A 132 -9.69 5.02 6.28
C ALA A 132 -9.93 4.21 4.99
N ILE A 133 -8.95 3.42 4.56
CA ILE A 133 -9.10 2.50 3.43
C ILE A 133 -10.01 1.34 3.81
N CYS A 134 -9.76 0.68 4.95
CA CYS A 134 -10.59 -0.42 5.45
C CYS A 134 -12.03 0.03 5.67
N ASP A 135 -12.26 1.16 6.35
CA ASP A 135 -13.60 1.69 6.62
C ASP A 135 -14.39 1.88 5.31
N ALA A 136 -13.73 2.37 4.26
CA ALA A 136 -14.40 2.58 2.98
C ALA A 136 -14.61 1.30 2.17
N LEU A 137 -13.70 0.32 2.28
CA LEU A 137 -13.90 -1.01 1.70
C LEU A 137 -15.10 -1.71 2.37
N GLU A 138 -15.22 -1.59 3.69
CA GLU A 138 -16.38 -2.05 4.46
C GLU A 138 -17.67 -1.34 4.01
N ASP A 139 -17.63 -0.01 3.79
CA ASP A 139 -18.78 0.75 3.29
C ASP A 139 -19.20 0.36 1.85
N ILE A 140 -18.24 -0.05 1.00
CA ILE A 140 -18.49 -0.62 -0.33
C ILE A 140 -19.10 -2.03 -0.22
N GLY A 141 -18.85 -2.73 0.88
CA GLY A 141 -19.24 -4.12 1.10
C GLY A 141 -18.22 -5.13 0.59
N ALA A 142 -16.95 -4.74 0.47
CA ALA A 142 -15.82 -5.64 0.21
C ALA A 142 -15.30 -6.27 1.51
N ASP A 143 -14.68 -7.45 1.42
CA ASP A 143 -14.07 -8.21 2.52
C ASP A 143 -12.53 -8.10 2.55
#